data_AF-A0A401FMH1-F1
#
_entry.id   AF-A0A401FMH1-F1
#
_cell.length_a   1.000
_cell.length_b   1.000
_cell.length_c   1.000
_cell.angle_alpha   90.00
_cell.angle_beta   90.00
_cell.angle_gamma   90.00
#
_symmetry.space_group_name_H-M   'P 1'
#
loop_
_entity.id
_entity.type
_entity.pdbx_description
1 polymer ?
#
loop_
_entity_poly.entity_id
_entity_poly.type
_entity_poly.pdbx_seq_one_letter_code
_entity_poly.pdbx_strand_id
1 'polypeptide(L)'
;MPSYSQGDLSKYPGDHIKFSPFTEAYQQIKVTSNGYVEYRNITDSMETGQITNPKPISSAKITGYLIKNDTRYLYYSHHITGVPDTKVAKSGNKQYRLAITNLHQPFSMFDGDQGALLFSKYQIKNTAYFTRIGAFGV
;
A
#
# COMPACT_ATOMS: atom_id res chain seq x y z
N MET A 1 -6.08 -14.93 -10.83
CA MET A 1 -6.28 -13.49 -10.53
C MET A 1 -4.96 -12.81 -10.80
N PRO A 2 -4.83 -11.84 -11.72
CA PRO A 2 -3.55 -11.15 -11.86
C PRO A 2 -3.38 -10.22 -10.67
N SER A 3 -2.52 -10.61 -9.72
CA SER A 3 -2.13 -9.81 -8.55
C SER A 3 -1.01 -8.87 -8.96
N TYR A 4 -1.35 -7.71 -9.53
CA TYR A 4 -0.35 -6.69 -9.91
C TYR A 4 0.16 -5.86 -8.72
N SER A 5 0.06 -6.35 -7.48
CA SER A 5 0.60 -5.64 -6.31
C SER A 5 1.14 -6.65 -5.31
N GLN A 6 2.33 -6.36 -4.79
CA GLN A 6 2.96 -7.10 -3.69
C GLN A 6 2.22 -6.91 -2.34
N GLY A 7 1.11 -6.17 -2.35
CA GLY A 7 0.23 -5.93 -1.20
C GLY A 7 0.65 -4.73 -0.37
N ASP A 8 1.78 -4.10 -0.67
CA ASP A 8 2.31 -2.92 -0.02
C ASP A 8 1.96 -1.64 -0.79
N LEU A 9 1.28 -0.71 -0.13
CA LEU A 9 0.88 0.58 -0.66
C LEU A 9 1.66 1.65 0.11
N SER A 10 2.69 2.20 -0.53
CA SER A 10 3.49 3.30 0.03
C SER A 10 2.86 4.63 -0.36
N LYS A 11 2.76 5.57 0.58
CA LYS A 11 2.18 6.89 0.32
C LYS A 11 2.98 7.61 -0.77
N TYR A 12 2.29 8.11 -1.80
CA TYR A 12 2.92 8.81 -2.90
C TYR A 12 3.30 10.24 -2.46
N PRO A 13 4.57 10.66 -2.58
CA PRO A 13 5.02 11.95 -2.08
C PRO A 13 4.53 13.13 -2.95
N GLY A 14 4.21 12.88 -4.22
CA GLY A 14 3.70 13.89 -5.16
C GLY A 14 4.54 13.93 -6.45
N ASP A 15 3.96 14.48 -7.52
CA ASP A 15 4.56 14.43 -8.87
C ASP A 15 5.85 15.27 -9.01
N HIS A 16 6.09 16.21 -8.09
CA HIS A 16 7.25 17.10 -8.11
C HIS A 16 8.31 16.78 -7.05
N ILE A 17 8.13 15.69 -6.30
CA ILE A 17 9.11 15.22 -5.32
C ILE A 17 9.89 14.07 -5.94
N LYS A 18 11.21 14.21 -6.05
CA LYS A 18 12.08 13.08 -6.41
C LYS A 18 12.13 12.15 -5.20
N PHE A 19 11.78 10.89 -5.40
CA PHE A 19 11.84 9.85 -4.38
C PHE A 19 12.44 8.59 -4.97
N SER A 20 12.97 7.73 -4.10
CA SER A 20 13.59 6.45 -4.47
C SER A 20 12.77 5.30 -3.88
N PRO A 21 12.60 4.18 -4.59
CA PRO A 21 11.97 3.01 -3.97
C PRO A 21 12.91 2.33 -2.95
N PHE A 22 14.18 2.74 -2.88
CA PHE A 22 15.18 2.24 -1.94
C PHE A 22 15.49 3.21 -0.80
N THR A 23 14.86 4.38 -0.80
CA THR A 23 15.14 5.42 0.18
C THR A 23 13.84 6.12 0.52
N GLU A 24 13.50 6.14 1.82
CA GLU A 24 12.66 7.10 2.54
C GLU A 24 11.70 6.41 3.53
N ALA A 25 11.37 7.19 4.56
CA ALA A 25 10.48 6.78 5.61
C ALA A 25 9.02 6.84 5.15
N TYR A 26 8.50 5.74 4.60
CA TYR A 26 7.14 5.72 4.07
C TYR A 26 6.11 5.26 5.10
N GLN A 27 5.03 6.02 5.19
CA GLN A 27 3.75 5.51 5.68
C GLN A 27 3.25 4.46 4.68
N GLN A 28 3.17 3.22 5.11
CA GLN A 28 2.79 2.09 4.27
C GLN A 28 1.55 1.40 4.82
N ILE A 29 0.62 1.10 3.93
CA ILE A 29 -0.51 0.22 4.18
C ILE A 29 -0.20 -1.12 3.52
N LYS A 30 -0.18 -2.21 4.28
CA LYS A 30 0.09 -3.54 3.75
C LYS A 30 -1.13 -4.44 3.88
N VAL A 31 -1.54 -5.03 2.76
CA VAL A 31 -2.47 -6.15 2.70
C VAL A 31 -1.64 -7.42 2.70
N THR A 32 -1.67 -8.17 3.79
CA THR A 32 -0.84 -9.37 3.97
C THR A 32 -1.50 -10.61 3.40
N SER A 33 -0.69 -11.60 3.02
CA SER A 33 -1.18 -12.90 2.54
C SER A 33 -1.94 -13.70 3.60
N ASN A 34 -1.65 -13.48 4.89
CA ASN A 34 -2.39 -14.07 6.00
C ASN A 34 -3.69 -13.31 6.35
N GLY A 35 -4.11 -12.34 5.53
CA GLY A 35 -5.43 -11.73 5.60
C GLY A 35 -5.56 -10.57 6.59
N TYR A 36 -4.51 -9.76 6.76
CA TYR A 36 -4.55 -8.54 7.57
C TYR A 36 -4.36 -7.30 6.69
N VAL A 37 -4.93 -6.19 7.14
CA VAL A 37 -4.49 -4.86 6.75
C VAL A 37 -3.63 -4.32 7.89
N GLU A 38 -2.45 -3.83 7.55
CA GLU A 38 -1.48 -3.32 8.49
C GLU A 38 -1.06 -1.90 8.13
N TYR A 39 -0.87 -1.07 9.15
CA TYR A 39 -0.22 0.23 9.01
C TYR A 39 1.19 0.16 9.58
N ARG A 40 2.15 0.63 8.79
CA ARG A 40 3.57 0.60 9.12
C ARG A 40 4.17 1.96 8.79
N ASN A 41 5.08 2.42 9.64
CA ASN A 41 6.05 3.43 9.22
C ASN A 41 7.32 2.65 8.93
N ILE A 42 7.70 2.58 7.67
CA ILE A 42 9.05 2.14 7.33
C ILE A 42 9.94 3.34 7.66
N THR A 43 10.93 3.14 8.50
CA THR A 43 12.02 4.10 8.72
C THR A 43 13.28 3.30 8.46
N ASP A 44 13.94 3.54 7.34
CA ASP A 44 15.22 2.89 7.09
C ASP A 44 16.37 3.82 7.45
N SER A 45 17.32 3.28 8.21
CA SER A 45 18.63 3.86 8.47
C SER A 45 19.57 3.18 7.47
N MET A 46 19.82 3.82 6.32
CA MET A 46 20.64 3.25 5.25
C MET A 46 22.12 2.99 5.62
N GLU A 47 22.57 3.18 6.87
CA GLU A 47 23.92 2.77 7.27
C GLU A 47 24.14 1.25 7.30
N THR A 48 23.09 0.42 7.37
CA THR A 48 23.27 -1.03 7.62
C THR A 48 22.70 -1.99 6.57
N GLY A 49 22.01 -1.48 5.53
CA GLY A 49 21.47 -2.34 4.46
C GLY A 49 20.43 -3.37 4.92
N GLN A 50 19.82 -3.16 6.09
CA GLN A 50 18.79 -4.04 6.65
C GLN A 50 17.45 -3.34 6.67
N ILE A 51 16.56 -3.70 5.74
CA ILE A 51 15.12 -3.44 5.89
C ILE A 51 14.65 -4.28 7.09
N THR A 52 14.72 -3.70 8.28
CA THR A 52 14.13 -4.30 9.47
C THR A 52 12.62 -4.15 9.33
N ASN A 53 11.92 -5.25 9.10
CA ASN A 53 10.48 -5.29 8.91
C ASN A 53 9.82 -4.82 10.22
N PRO A 54 9.47 -3.52 10.39
CA PRO A 54 9.06 -3.03 11.68
C PRO A 54 7.68 -3.63 11.94
N LYS A 55 7.49 -4.19 13.14
CA LYS A 55 6.19 -4.67 13.62
C LYS A 55 5.12 -3.63 13.27
N PRO A 56 3.94 -4.04 12.75
CA PRO A 56 2.91 -3.07 12.39
C PRO A 56 2.53 -2.22 13.59
N ILE A 57 2.39 -0.91 13.35
CA ILE A 57 1.94 0.06 14.36
C ILE A 57 0.49 -0.26 14.76
N SER A 58 -0.31 -0.64 13.77
CA SER A 58 -1.69 -1.06 13.96
C SER A 58 -2.07 -2.04 12.85
N SER A 59 -3.05 -2.90 13.12
CA SER A 59 -3.52 -3.87 12.13
C SER A 59 -4.94 -4.32 12.45
N ALA A 60 -5.66 -4.80 11.45
CA ALA A 60 -6.91 -5.53 11.64
C ALA A 60 -7.01 -6.70 10.67
N LYS A 61 -7.65 -7.78 11.13
CA LYS A 61 -7.94 -8.96 10.31
C LYS A 61 -9.06 -8.65 9.34
N ILE A 62 -8.86 -8.99 8.07
CA ILE A 62 -9.86 -8.87 7.02
C ILE A 62 -10.95 -9.92 7.26
N THR A 63 -12.18 -9.46 7.37
CA THR A 63 -13.38 -10.29 7.61
C THR A 63 -14.26 -10.41 6.38
N GLY A 64 -13.97 -9.63 5.34
CA GLY A 64 -14.65 -9.69 4.05
C GLY A 64 -14.02 -8.73 3.05
N TYR A 65 -14.31 -8.97 1.78
CA TYR A 65 -13.91 -8.09 0.69
C TYR A 65 -15.00 -8.00 -0.36
N LEU A 66 -14.96 -6.94 -1.16
CA LEU A 66 -15.78 -6.74 -2.35
C LEU A 66 -14.92 -6.04 -3.39
N ILE A 67 -15.04 -6.46 -4.66
CA ILE A 67 -14.44 -5.74 -5.78
C ILE A 67 -15.58 -5.15 -6.60
N LYS A 68 -15.51 -3.85 -6.88
CA LYS A 68 -16.44 -3.15 -7.78
C LYS A 68 -15.62 -2.23 -8.66
N ASN A 69 -15.66 -2.47 -9.96
CA ASN A 69 -14.80 -1.78 -10.93
C ASN A 69 -13.33 -1.88 -10.49
N ASP A 70 -12.63 -0.75 -10.46
CA ASP A 70 -11.21 -0.66 -10.07
C ASP A 70 -11.01 -0.52 -8.55
N THR A 71 -12.09 -0.57 -7.76
CA THR A 71 -12.03 -0.41 -6.30
C THR A 71 -12.18 -1.75 -5.59
N ARG A 72 -11.18 -2.06 -4.75
CA ARG A 72 -11.24 -3.13 -3.77
C ARG A 72 -11.66 -2.55 -2.42
N TYR A 73 -12.72 -3.11 -1.85
CA TYR A 73 -13.16 -2.82 -0.49
C TYR A 73 -12.73 -3.96 0.44
N LEU A 74 -12.06 -3.62 1.53
CA LEU A 74 -11.68 -4.56 2.59
C LEU A 74 -12.43 -4.18 3.87
N TYR A 75 -13.00 -5.17 4.55
CA TYR A 75 -13.79 -4.97 5.75
C TYR A 75 -13.13 -5.60 6.96
N TYR A 76 -13.30 -4.98 8.13
CA TYR A 76 -12.76 -5.45 9.39
C TYR A 76 -13.52 -4.85 10.59
N SER A 77 -13.25 -5.37 11.79
CA SER A 77 -14.05 -5.12 12.98
C SER A 77 -13.72 -3.82 13.73
N HIS A 78 -12.58 -3.19 13.49
CA HIS A 78 -12.15 -1.99 14.23
C HIS A 78 -11.27 -1.07 13.39
N HIS A 79 -11.22 0.22 13.74
CA HIS A 79 -10.39 1.21 13.06
C HIS A 79 -8.91 0.83 13.13
N ILE A 80 -8.19 0.98 12.01
CA ILE A 80 -6.73 0.83 11.99
C ILE A 80 -6.10 2.22 12.07
N THR A 81 -5.50 2.56 13.21
CA THR A 81 -4.86 3.86 13.42
C THR A 81 -3.80 4.14 12.35
N GLY A 82 -3.89 5.28 11.66
CA GLY A 82 -3.00 5.64 10.54
C GLY A 82 -3.51 5.22 9.16
N VAL A 83 -4.56 4.40 9.09
CA VAL A 83 -5.24 4.07 7.85
C VAL A 83 -6.45 4.99 7.66
N PRO A 84 -6.63 5.61 6.49
CA PRO A 84 -7.79 6.45 6.20
C PRO A 84 -9.03 5.61 5.87
N ASP A 85 -9.43 4.71 6.78
CA ASP A 85 -10.62 3.87 6.63
C ASP A 85 -11.91 4.60 7.05
N THR A 86 -13.05 3.97 6.78
CA THR A 86 -14.36 4.55 7.08
C THR A 86 -15.18 3.58 7.91
N LYS A 87 -15.79 4.07 8.98
CA LYS A 87 -16.80 3.34 9.73
C LYS A 87 -18.08 3.24 8.90
N VAL A 88 -18.51 2.02 8.58
CA VAL A 88 -19.68 1.74 7.73
C VAL A 88 -20.81 1.02 8.46
N ALA A 89 -20.55 0.51 9.67
CA ALA A 89 -21.57 -0.02 10.56
C ALA A 89 -21.32 0.40 12.01
N LYS A 90 -22.33 0.24 12.87
CA LYS A 90 -22.21 0.56 14.30
C LYS A 90 -21.37 -0.48 15.06
N SER A 91 -21.50 -1.76 14.71
CA SER A 91 -20.83 -2.90 15.35
C SER A 91 -20.66 -4.08 14.38
N GLY A 92 -19.97 -5.14 14.83
CA GLY A 92 -19.81 -6.41 14.11
C GLY A 92 -18.54 -6.51 13.28
N ASN A 93 -18.38 -7.63 12.56
CA ASN A 93 -17.12 -7.96 11.87
C ASN A 93 -16.83 -7.07 10.66
N LYS A 94 -17.83 -6.35 10.12
CA LYS A 94 -17.69 -5.44 8.96
C LYS A 94 -17.94 -3.98 9.36
N GLN A 95 -17.48 -3.58 10.55
CA GLN A 95 -17.71 -2.25 11.11
C GLN A 95 -16.95 -1.14 10.36
N TYR A 96 -15.73 -1.45 9.88
CA TYR A 96 -14.86 -0.53 9.16
C TYR A 96 -14.56 -1.06 7.76
N ARG A 97 -14.32 -0.13 6.82
CA ARG A 97 -14.04 -0.41 5.43
C ARG A 97 -12.91 0.45 4.90
N LEU A 98 -11.91 -0.20 4.32
CA LEU A 98 -10.87 0.41 3.49
C LEU A 98 -11.25 0.30 2.01
N ALA A 99 -11.18 1.40 1.27
CA ALA A 99 -11.42 1.43 -0.17
C ALA A 99 -10.12 1.77 -0.90
N ILE A 100 -9.64 0.84 -1.73
CA ILE A 100 -8.40 0.96 -2.49
C ILE A 100 -8.78 0.96 -3.97
N THR A 101 -8.64 2.10 -4.63
CA THR A 101 -8.92 2.24 -6.06
C THR A 101 -7.62 2.19 -6.84
N ASN A 102 -7.50 1.30 -7.81
CA ASN A 102 -6.40 1.35 -8.76
C ASN A 102 -6.62 2.52 -9.73
N LEU A 103 -5.64 3.41 -9.88
CA LEU A 103 -5.73 4.52 -10.82
C LEU A 103 -5.29 4.13 -12.23
N HIS A 104 -4.70 2.94 -12.39
CA HIS A 104 -4.15 2.46 -13.68
C HIS A 104 -3.20 3.48 -14.32
N GLN A 105 -2.41 4.15 -13.48
CA GLN A 105 -1.38 5.10 -13.88
C GLN A 105 -0.01 4.47 -13.60
N PRO A 106 0.50 3.62 -14.51
CA PRO A 106 1.82 3.03 -14.35
C PRO A 106 2.91 4.08 -14.54
N PHE A 107 3.99 3.95 -13.78
CA PHE A 107 5.21 4.75 -13.94
C PHE A 107 6.44 3.88 -13.65
N SER A 108 7.55 4.20 -14.30
CA SER A 108 8.84 3.59 -13.97
C SER A 108 9.60 4.44 -12.97
N MET A 109 10.32 3.76 -12.09
CA MET A 109 11.46 4.35 -11.39
C MET A 109 12.69 3.56 -11.84
N PHE A 110 13.82 4.27 -11.97
CA PHE A 110 15.03 3.86 -12.71
C PHE A 110 14.90 3.99 -14.22
N ASP A 111 15.88 4.69 -14.76
CA ASP A 111 16.15 4.91 -16.17
C ASP A 111 17.68 4.91 -16.30
N GLY A 112 18.22 3.83 -16.87
CA GLY A 112 19.65 3.56 -17.01
C GLY A 112 19.94 2.07 -17.18
N ASP A 113 21.17 1.73 -17.57
CA ASP A 113 21.66 0.40 -18.03
C ASP A 113 21.33 -0.83 -17.15
N GLN A 114 20.74 -0.63 -15.96
CA GLN A 114 20.43 -1.67 -14.97
C GLN A 114 18.94 -2.11 -14.96
N GLY A 115 18.10 -1.52 -15.82
CA GLY A 115 16.67 -1.84 -15.92
C GLY A 115 15.76 -0.91 -15.11
N ALA A 116 14.45 -1.14 -15.23
CA ALA A 116 13.41 -0.28 -14.65
C ALA A 116 12.47 -1.06 -13.72
N LEU A 117 12.15 -0.46 -12.56
CA LEU A 117 11.07 -0.94 -11.70
C LEU A 117 9.75 -0.29 -12.13
N LEU A 118 8.71 -1.10 -12.31
CA LEU A 118 7.38 -0.60 -12.64
C LEU A 118 6.51 -0.50 -11.39
N PHE A 119 5.80 0.61 -11.29
CA PHE A 119 4.83 0.90 -10.24
C PHE A 119 3.50 1.31 -10.85
N SER A 120 2.42 1.26 -10.06
CA SER A 120 1.12 1.85 -10.39
C SER A 120 0.62 2.66 -9.21
N LYS A 121 -0.10 3.75 -9.51
CA LYS A 121 -0.76 4.57 -8.50
C LYS A 121 -2.11 3.99 -8.08
N TYR A 122 -2.42 4.18 -6.81
CA TYR A 122 -3.65 3.80 -6.16
C TYR A 122 -4.18 4.98 -5.35
N GLN A 123 -5.48 5.02 -5.13
CA GLN A 123 -6.15 6.05 -4.35
C GLN A 123 -6.82 5.41 -3.14
N ILE A 124 -6.59 6.01 -1.96
CA ILE A 124 -7.31 5.68 -0.74
C ILE A 124 -7.84 6.99 -0.15
N LYS A 125 -9.17 7.15 -0.12
CA LYS A 125 -9.84 8.45 0.09
C LYS A 125 -9.22 9.53 -0.80
N ASN A 126 -8.54 10.52 -0.22
CA ASN A 126 -7.94 11.67 -0.90
C ASN A 126 -6.40 11.58 -0.99
N THR A 127 -5.83 10.44 -0.60
CA THR A 127 -4.37 10.23 -0.61
C THR A 127 -3.98 9.23 -1.70
N ALA A 128 -3.00 9.61 -2.52
CA ALA A 128 -2.39 8.74 -3.51
C ALA A 128 -1.33 7.84 -2.85
N TYR A 129 -1.27 6.60 -3.31
CA TYR A 129 -0.31 5.57 -2.93
C TYR A 129 0.27 4.96 -4.19
N PHE A 130 1.37 4.22 -4.06
CA PHE A 130 1.95 3.44 -5.14
C PHE A 130 2.42 2.08 -4.63
N THR A 131 2.48 1.11 -5.53
CA THR A 131 2.97 -0.25 -5.26
C THR A 131 3.72 -0.74 -6.49
N ARG A 132 4.71 -1.62 -6.28
CA ARG A 132 5.45 -2.23 -7.37
C ARG A 132 4.56 -3.24 -8.08
N ILE A 133 4.47 -3.11 -9.39
CA ILE A 133 3.67 -3.99 -10.26
C ILE A 133 4.56 -4.90 -11.13
N GLY A 134 5.85 -4.61 -11.21
CA GLY A 134 6.80 -5.40 -11.99
C GLY A 134 8.20 -4.80 -12.01
N ALA A 135 9.04 -5.36 -12.87
CA ALA A 135 10.31 -4.81 -13.28
C ALA A 135 10.68 -5.39 -14.64
N PHE A 136 11.53 -4.68 -15.37
CA PHE A 136 12.20 -5.18 -16.56
C PHE A 136 13.71 -5.01 -16.37
N GLY A 137 14.46 -6.08 -16.61
CA GLY A 137 15.91 -6.06 -16.74
C GLY A 137 16.29 -6.35 -18.19
N VAL A 138 17.51 -5.95 -18.56
CA VAL A 138 18.20 -6.47 -19.74
C VAL A 138 18.80 -7.84 -19.46
#